data_AF-A0A1J5EDT9-F1
#
_entry.id   AF-A0A1J5EDT9-F1
#
_cell.length_a   1.000
_cell.length_b   1.000
_cell.length_c   1.000
_cell.angle_alpha   90.00
_cell.angle_beta   90.00
_cell.angle_gamma   90.00
#
_symmetry.space_group_name_H-M   'P 1'
#
loop_
_entity.id
_entity.type
_entity.pdbx_description
1 polymer ?
#
loop_
_entity_poly.entity_id
_entity_poly.type
_entity_poly.pdbx_seq_one_letter_code
_entity_poly.pdbx_strand_id
1 'polypeptide(L)'
;MALALLTSQMTREEVLVSYMPVLGLPKHEPSLDLHMMIAKELSGDIKIAIALGRMPLQVASELIYLSQCDQESVFKTIDYLMLNNNYQIQFIDLVKDMSFIAGSSITEFLLRADLTEIINDKNLSNPRKARKLMDHLRNLRNPTLAMAEKAFKESLASIALPEGDTIIAPQYFESPYYELRVRFKDQEELNKKLDAIASLEGINRLLEPWKS
;
A
#
# COMPACT_ATOMS: atom_id res chain seq x y z
N MET A 1 0.86 24.88 8.53
CA MET A 1 1.77 25.84 9.21
C MET A 1 1.35 27.29 8.99
N ALA A 2 1.22 27.78 7.75
CA ALA A 2 0.79 29.16 7.48
C ALA A 2 -0.57 29.52 8.11
N LEU A 3 -1.57 28.64 8.00
CA LEU A 3 -2.89 28.88 8.62
C LEU A 3 -2.85 28.97 10.15
N ALA A 4 -1.95 28.24 10.81
CA ALA A 4 -1.79 28.31 12.27
C ALA A 4 -1.15 29.63 12.73
N LEU A 5 -0.28 30.21 11.91
CA LEU A 5 0.24 31.55 12.16
C LEU A 5 -0.84 32.61 11.95
N LEU A 6 -1.64 32.50 10.89
CA LEU A 6 -2.73 33.44 10.60
C LEU A 6 -3.80 33.43 11.70
N THR A 7 -4.21 32.27 12.19
CA THR A 7 -5.18 32.17 13.30
C THR A 7 -4.64 32.63 14.66
N SER A 8 -3.31 32.79 14.80
CA SER A 8 -2.71 33.40 16.01
C SER A 8 -2.79 34.93 16.02
N GLN A 9 -3.03 35.56 14.87
CA GLN A 9 -3.05 37.02 14.70
C GLN A 9 -4.41 37.56 14.25
N MET A 10 -5.30 36.69 13.77
CA MET A 10 -6.57 37.05 13.14
C MET A 10 -7.69 36.16 13.64
N THR A 11 -8.94 36.60 13.47
CA THR A 11 -10.09 35.76 13.82
C THR A 11 -10.19 34.55 12.89
N ARG A 12 -10.76 33.47 13.40
CA ARG A 12 -10.96 32.23 12.64
C ARG A 12 -11.82 32.46 11.40
N GLU A 13 -12.85 33.30 11.52
CA GLU A 13 -13.75 33.67 10.43
C GLU A 13 -13.02 34.45 9.33
N GLU A 14 -12.16 35.41 9.70
CA GLU A 14 -11.32 36.13 8.72
C GLU A 14 -10.39 35.20 7.95
N VAL A 15 -9.73 34.26 8.65
CA VAL A 15 -8.84 33.27 8.01
C VAL A 15 -9.61 32.42 7.00
N LEU A 16 -10.80 31.94 7.38
CA LEU A 16 -11.61 31.04 6.56
C LEU A 16 -12.18 31.74 5.32
N VAL A 17 -12.70 32.95 5.48
CA VAL A 17 -13.37 33.68 4.39
C VAL A 17 -12.39 34.39 3.46
N SER A 18 -11.33 34.98 4.03
CA SER A 18 -10.45 35.90 3.32
C SER A 18 -9.12 35.27 2.89
N TYR A 19 -8.54 34.38 3.71
CA TYR A 19 -7.18 33.87 3.46
C TYR A 19 -7.15 32.48 2.82
N MET A 20 -7.95 31.54 3.28
CA MET A 20 -8.03 30.20 2.69
C MET A 20 -8.24 30.22 1.16
N PRO A 21 -9.17 31.01 0.59
CA PRO A 21 -9.34 31.04 -0.87
C PRO A 21 -8.16 31.69 -1.61
N VAL A 22 -7.51 32.70 -1.03
CA VAL A 22 -6.29 33.28 -1.60
C VAL A 22 -5.15 32.25 -1.65
N LEU A 23 -5.13 31.33 -0.69
CA LEU A 23 -4.20 30.20 -0.63
C LEU A 23 -4.65 28.99 -1.48
N GLY A 24 -5.75 29.10 -2.23
CA GLY A 24 -6.29 28.01 -3.04
C GLY A 24 -6.93 26.87 -2.23
N LEU A 25 -7.28 27.12 -0.96
CA LEU A 25 -7.88 26.15 -0.07
C LEU A 25 -9.41 26.31 0.02
N PRO A 26 -10.16 25.21 0.24
CA PRO A 26 -11.61 25.27 0.44
C PRO A 26 -12.01 26.12 1.64
N LYS A 27 -13.05 26.96 1.50
CA LYS A 27 -13.60 27.80 2.57
C LYS A 27 -14.51 27.03 3.52
N HIS A 28 -14.01 25.99 4.20
CA HIS A 28 -14.82 25.25 5.16
C HIS A 28 -14.03 24.87 6.42
N GLU A 29 -14.75 24.86 7.55
CA GLU A 29 -14.20 24.64 8.89
C GLU A 29 -13.37 23.35 9.00
N PRO A 30 -13.83 22.19 8.48
CA PRO A 30 -13.03 20.95 8.55
C PRO A 30 -11.65 21.04 7.89
N SER A 31 -11.50 21.85 6.83
CA SER A 31 -10.20 22.02 6.17
C SER A 31 -9.27 22.84 7.04
N LEU A 32 -9.77 23.91 7.66
CA LEU A 32 -9.01 24.70 8.61
C LEU A 32 -8.59 23.86 9.82
N ASP A 33 -9.51 23.08 10.40
CA ASP A 33 -9.22 22.18 11.53
C ASP A 33 -8.13 21.18 11.20
N LEU A 34 -8.20 20.52 10.05
CA LEU A 34 -7.15 19.58 9.62
C LEU A 34 -5.78 20.26 9.55
N HIS A 35 -5.70 21.46 8.98
CA HIS A 35 -4.43 22.20 8.88
C HIS A 35 -3.89 22.63 10.26
N MET A 36 -4.78 22.96 11.19
CA MET A 36 -4.43 23.26 12.58
C MET A 36 -3.93 22.02 13.32
N MET A 37 -4.62 20.89 13.18
CA MET A 37 -4.21 19.60 13.76
C MET A 37 -2.85 19.17 13.20
N ILE A 38 -2.64 19.24 11.89
CA ILE A 38 -1.34 18.95 11.25
C ILE A 38 -0.25 19.86 11.84
N ALA A 39 -0.53 21.15 12.02
CA ALA A 39 0.45 22.08 12.57
C ALA A 39 0.82 21.79 14.03
N LYS A 40 -0.13 21.28 14.82
CA LYS A 40 0.04 21.00 16.24
C LYS A 40 0.62 19.61 16.52
N GLU A 41 0.04 18.58 15.91
CA GLU A 41 0.25 17.18 16.29
C GLU A 41 1.43 16.51 15.57
N LEU A 42 1.72 16.89 14.31
CA LEU A 42 2.76 16.23 13.52
C LEU A 42 4.17 16.80 13.80
N SER A 43 5.20 16.01 13.53
CA SER A 43 6.60 16.44 13.66
C SER A 43 7.02 17.40 12.54
N GLY A 44 8.18 18.05 12.70
CA GLY A 44 8.74 18.95 11.69
C GLY A 44 9.00 18.26 10.36
N ASP A 45 9.57 17.05 10.39
CA ASP A 45 9.91 16.29 9.18
C ASP A 45 8.66 15.89 8.40
N ILE A 46 7.59 15.47 9.09
CA ILE A 46 6.31 15.15 8.46
C ILE A 46 5.70 16.40 7.80
N LYS A 47 5.74 17.56 8.48
CA LYS A 47 5.26 18.83 7.91
C LYS A 47 6.04 19.23 6.66
N ILE A 48 7.35 19.00 6.63
CA ILE A 48 8.20 19.24 5.46
C ILE A 48 7.81 18.29 4.32
N ALA A 49 7.60 17.00 4.61
CA ALA A 49 7.18 16.03 3.58
C ALA A 49 5.83 16.38 2.95
N ILE A 50 4.88 16.88 3.75
CA ILE A 50 3.59 17.40 3.26
C ILE A 50 3.82 18.62 2.36
N ALA A 51 4.62 19.60 2.82
CA ALA A 51 4.90 20.82 2.06
C ALA A 51 5.60 20.57 0.72
N LEU A 52 6.43 19.52 0.64
CA LEU A 52 7.11 19.09 -0.59
C LEU A 52 6.24 18.19 -1.48
N GLY A 53 4.98 17.92 -1.11
CA GLY A 53 4.08 17.05 -1.87
C GLY A 53 4.46 15.56 -1.84
N ARG A 54 5.37 15.16 -0.95
CA ARG A 54 5.78 13.74 -0.77
C ARG A 54 4.80 12.96 0.10
N MET A 55 3.99 13.65 0.89
CA MET A 55 2.94 13.07 1.73
C MET A 55 1.61 13.79 1.45
N PRO A 56 0.59 13.09 0.94
CA PRO A 56 -0.75 13.64 0.78
C PRO A 56 -1.40 14.06 2.11
N LEU A 57 -2.28 15.06 2.09
CA LEU A 57 -3.04 15.48 3.28
C LEU A 57 -3.90 14.34 3.86
N GLN A 58 -4.39 13.42 3.03
CA GLN A 58 -5.09 12.22 3.47
C GLN A 58 -4.21 11.29 4.31
N VAL A 59 -2.94 11.17 3.96
CA VAL A 59 -1.98 10.38 4.76
C VAL A 59 -1.70 11.10 6.08
N ALA A 60 -1.55 12.42 6.03
CA ALA A 60 -1.38 13.24 7.23
C ALA A 60 -2.57 13.13 8.20
N SER A 61 -3.80 13.09 7.69
CA SER A 61 -5.00 12.93 8.53
C SER A 61 -5.10 11.57 9.22
N GLU A 62 -4.44 10.54 8.71
CA GLU A 62 -4.35 9.26 9.42
C GLU A 62 -3.30 9.31 10.54
N LEU A 63 -2.21 10.04 10.34
CA LEU A 63 -1.11 10.13 11.31
C LEU A 63 -1.46 10.96 12.55
N ILE A 64 -2.31 11.99 12.43
CA ILE A 64 -2.65 12.87 13.56
C ILE A 64 -3.31 12.13 14.73
N TYR A 65 -3.87 10.94 14.51
CA TYR A 65 -4.51 10.13 15.55
C TYR A 65 -3.57 9.09 16.18
N LEU A 66 -2.33 8.98 15.70
CA LEU A 66 -1.33 8.06 16.24
C LEU A 66 -0.52 8.72 17.35
N SER A 67 0.07 7.90 18.22
CA SER A 67 1.06 8.39 19.19
C SER A 67 2.28 8.99 18.47
N GLN A 68 3.01 9.91 19.10
CA GLN A 68 4.18 10.55 18.47
C GLN A 68 5.24 9.53 18.05
N CYS A 69 5.49 8.49 18.86
CA CYS A 69 6.40 7.40 18.50
C CYS A 69 5.91 6.63 17.25
N ASP A 70 4.62 6.32 17.17
CA ASP A 70 4.05 5.62 16.03
C ASP A 70 4.05 6.46 14.76
N GLN A 71 3.73 7.76 14.86
CA GLN A 71 3.84 8.71 13.75
C GLN A 71 5.24 8.70 13.16
N GLU A 72 6.28 8.78 14.00
CA GLU A 72 7.66 8.76 13.57
C GLU A 72 8.06 7.43 12.93
N SER A 73 7.68 6.30 13.54
CA SER A 73 7.99 4.96 13.01
C SER A 73 7.37 4.72 11.64
N VAL A 74 6.09 5.12 11.47
CA VAL A 74 5.38 5.05 10.20
C VAL A 74 6.05 5.96 9.17
N PHE A 75 6.30 7.22 9.52
CA PHE A 75 6.93 8.19 8.62
C PHE A 75 8.32 7.76 8.16
N LYS A 76 9.18 7.30 9.09
CA LYS A 76 10.52 6.80 8.77
C LYS A 76 10.47 5.64 7.79
N THR A 77 9.50 4.74 7.94
CA THR A 77 9.33 3.60 7.02
C THR A 77 8.87 4.06 5.63
N ILE A 78 7.91 4.99 5.58
CA ILE A 78 7.43 5.61 4.33
C ILE A 78 8.59 6.28 3.57
N ASP A 79 9.37 7.11 4.27
CA ASP A 79 10.46 7.89 3.68
C ASP A 79 11.62 6.99 3.24
N TYR A 80 12.03 6.05 4.10
CA TYR A 80 13.13 5.13 3.81
C TYR A 80 12.84 4.24 2.59
N LEU A 81 11.62 3.73 2.46
CA LEU A 81 11.21 2.91 1.31
C LEU A 81 10.73 3.72 0.11
N MET A 82 10.63 5.05 0.25
CA MET A 82 10.10 5.97 -0.77
C MET A 82 8.72 5.50 -1.27
N LEU A 83 7.81 5.20 -0.35
CA LEU A 83 6.47 4.70 -0.71
C LEU A 83 5.71 5.76 -1.51
N ASN A 84 5.13 5.36 -2.64
CA ASN A 84 4.21 6.22 -3.39
C ASN A 84 2.89 6.43 -2.62
N ASN A 85 2.11 7.44 -3.00
CA ASN A 85 0.87 7.83 -2.30
C ASN A 85 -0.09 6.67 -2.03
N ASN A 86 -0.25 5.76 -3.00
CA ASN A 86 -1.13 4.60 -2.85
C ASN A 86 -0.59 3.62 -1.79
N TYR A 87 0.71 3.36 -1.79
CA TYR A 87 1.35 2.53 -0.78
C TYR A 87 1.40 3.20 0.60
N GLN A 88 1.50 4.52 0.69
CA GLN A 88 1.44 5.21 1.99
C GLN A 88 0.11 4.95 2.71
N ILE A 89 -1.02 5.13 2.00
CA ILE A 89 -2.36 4.89 2.57
C ILE A 89 -2.50 3.42 3.00
N GLN A 90 -2.23 2.49 2.07
CA GLN A 90 -2.38 1.07 2.36
C GLN A 90 -1.44 0.59 3.47
N PHE A 91 -0.21 1.12 3.53
CA PHE A 91 0.74 0.76 4.57
C PHE A 91 0.20 1.14 5.95
N ILE A 92 -0.31 2.38 6.10
CA ILE A 92 -0.90 2.87 7.34
C ILE A 92 -2.08 1.99 7.78
N ASP A 93 -3.00 1.68 6.85
CA ASP A 93 -4.15 0.84 7.14
C ASP A 93 -3.72 -0.55 7.63
N LEU A 94 -2.78 -1.19 6.91
CA LEU A 94 -2.30 -2.51 7.27
C LEU A 94 -1.58 -2.53 8.62
N VAL A 95 -0.71 -1.56 8.91
CA VAL A 95 0.02 -1.56 10.19
C VAL A 95 -0.88 -1.22 11.37
N LYS A 96 -1.88 -0.34 11.20
CA LYS A 96 -2.90 -0.06 12.21
C LYS A 96 -3.68 -1.34 12.55
N ASP A 97 -4.22 -2.01 11.53
CA ASP A 97 -4.97 -3.25 11.72
C ASP A 97 -4.12 -4.35 12.38
N MET A 98 -2.91 -4.57 11.86
CA MET A 98 -2.07 -5.67 12.32
C MET A 98 -1.48 -5.43 13.71
N SER A 99 -1.14 -4.19 14.05
CA SER A 99 -0.69 -3.85 15.41
C SER A 99 -1.82 -4.00 16.42
N PHE A 100 -3.05 -3.58 16.06
CA PHE A 100 -4.23 -3.79 16.87
C PHE A 100 -4.51 -5.28 17.12
N ILE A 101 -4.47 -6.12 16.07
CA ILE A 101 -4.62 -7.58 16.19
C ILE A 101 -3.53 -8.20 17.07
N ALA A 102 -2.29 -7.71 16.94
CA ALA A 102 -1.15 -8.18 17.74
C ALA A 102 -1.18 -7.69 19.20
N GLY A 103 -2.07 -6.76 19.55
CA GLY A 103 -2.12 -6.15 20.88
C GLY A 103 -0.88 -5.32 21.22
N SER A 104 -0.20 -4.76 20.22
CA SER A 104 1.03 -3.98 20.36
C SER A 104 0.88 -2.58 19.76
N SER A 105 1.79 -1.67 20.08
CA SER A 105 1.92 -0.41 19.33
C SER A 105 2.35 -0.66 17.88
N ILE A 106 2.16 0.32 17.00
CA ILE A 106 2.65 0.25 15.61
C ILE A 106 4.17 0.18 15.59
N THR A 107 4.82 0.95 16.46
CA THR A 107 6.28 0.95 16.61
C THR A 107 6.81 -0.44 16.97
N GLU A 108 6.25 -1.10 17.99
CA GLU A 108 6.64 -2.46 18.36
C GLU A 108 6.37 -3.46 17.24
N PHE A 109 5.21 -3.34 16.58
CA PHE A 109 4.85 -4.19 15.47
C PHE A 109 5.87 -4.09 14.32
N LEU A 110 6.25 -2.87 13.93
CA LEU A 110 7.24 -2.61 12.87
C LEU A 110 8.66 -3.09 13.21
N LEU A 111 8.97 -3.27 14.50
CA LEU A 111 10.25 -3.80 14.97
C LEU A 111 10.35 -5.33 14.93
N ARG A 112 9.28 -6.04 14.56
CA ARG A 112 9.33 -7.49 14.42
C ARG A 112 10.39 -7.93 13.40
N ALA A 113 11.05 -9.05 13.67
CA ALA A 113 12.12 -9.58 12.84
C ALA A 113 11.68 -9.79 11.37
N ASP A 114 10.49 -10.34 11.15
CA ASP A 114 9.95 -10.60 9.81
C ASP A 114 9.76 -9.33 8.97
N LEU A 115 9.41 -8.21 9.58
CA LEU A 115 9.28 -6.92 8.89
C LEU A 115 10.63 -6.22 8.72
N THR A 116 11.45 -6.19 9.77
CA THR A 116 12.76 -5.52 9.74
C THR A 116 13.72 -6.19 8.76
N GLU A 117 13.66 -7.51 8.59
CA GLU A 117 14.43 -8.24 7.57
C GLU A 117 14.05 -7.79 6.15
N ILE A 118 12.75 -7.61 5.87
CA ILE A 118 12.27 -7.15 4.56
C ILE A 118 12.69 -5.69 4.30
N ILE A 119 12.50 -4.82 5.30
CA ILE A 119 12.82 -3.39 5.20
C ILE A 119 14.34 -3.20 4.98
N ASN A 120 15.17 -3.97 5.67
CA ASN A 120 16.62 -3.81 5.65
C ASN A 120 17.36 -4.70 4.63
N ASP A 121 16.64 -5.47 3.80
CA ASP A 121 17.23 -6.37 2.80
C ASP A 121 18.07 -5.60 1.77
N LYS A 122 19.41 -5.66 1.91
CA LYS A 122 20.34 -4.91 1.04
C LYS A 122 20.35 -5.41 -0.41
N ASN A 123 19.77 -6.59 -0.69
CA ASN A 123 19.73 -7.17 -2.02
C ASN A 123 18.52 -6.69 -2.84
N LEU A 124 17.57 -5.99 -2.21
CA LEU A 124 16.34 -5.51 -2.85
C LEU A 124 16.37 -3.98 -3.02
N SER A 125 15.92 -3.51 -4.19
CA SER A 125 15.65 -2.08 -4.39
C SER A 125 14.44 -1.62 -3.59
N ASN A 126 14.35 -0.33 -3.26
CA ASN A 126 13.23 0.24 -2.50
C ASN A 126 11.84 -0.14 -3.04
N PRO A 127 11.56 -0.08 -4.35
CA PRO A 127 10.27 -0.53 -4.89
C PRO A 127 9.99 -2.02 -4.65
N ARG A 128 11.03 -2.87 -4.73
CA ARG A 128 10.91 -4.31 -4.48
C ARG A 128 10.67 -4.60 -2.99
N LYS A 129 11.35 -3.87 -2.10
CA LYS A 129 11.13 -3.92 -0.65
C LYS A 129 9.70 -3.50 -0.30
N ALA A 130 9.25 -2.36 -0.83
CA ALA A 130 7.91 -1.85 -0.63
C ALA A 130 6.86 -2.90 -1.03
N ARG A 131 6.97 -3.47 -2.23
CA ARG A 131 6.06 -4.52 -2.69
C ARG A 131 6.08 -5.75 -1.77
N LYS A 132 7.28 -6.25 -1.43
CA LYS A 132 7.44 -7.42 -0.55
C LYS A 132 6.85 -7.17 0.84
N LEU A 133 7.04 -5.96 1.40
CA LEU A 133 6.48 -5.55 2.69
C LEU A 133 4.94 -5.51 2.63
N MET A 134 4.38 -4.87 1.60
CA MET A 134 2.92 -4.80 1.41
C MET A 134 2.30 -6.19 1.28
N ASP A 135 2.92 -7.08 0.49
CA ASP A 135 2.44 -8.45 0.31
C ASP A 135 2.53 -9.24 1.63
N HIS A 136 3.61 -9.08 2.39
CA HIS A 136 3.76 -9.70 3.72
C HIS A 136 2.69 -9.22 4.72
N LEU A 137 2.47 -7.91 4.82
CA LEU A 137 1.46 -7.33 5.71
C LEU A 137 0.04 -7.80 5.37
N ARG A 138 -0.29 -7.91 4.08
CA ARG A 138 -1.60 -8.41 3.64
C ARG A 138 -1.80 -9.89 3.96
N ASN A 139 -0.75 -10.69 3.78
CA ASN A 139 -0.78 -12.11 4.13
C ASN A 139 -0.97 -12.32 5.64
N LEU A 140 -0.38 -11.45 6.46
CA LEU A 140 -0.62 -11.46 7.90
C LEU A 140 -2.08 -11.12 8.25
N ARG A 141 -2.70 -10.17 7.52
CA ARG A 141 -4.09 -9.74 7.74
C ARG A 141 -5.11 -10.81 7.39
N ASN A 142 -4.85 -11.60 6.34
CA ASN A 142 -5.75 -12.66 5.91
C ASN A 142 -5.00 -13.98 5.66
N PRO A 143 -4.73 -14.77 6.72
CA PRO A 143 -3.99 -16.02 6.62
C PRO A 143 -4.66 -17.04 5.69
N THR A 144 -6.00 -17.10 5.70
CA THR A 144 -6.78 -18.00 4.83
C THR A 144 -6.61 -17.65 3.36
N LEU A 145 -6.64 -16.35 3.03
CA LEU A 145 -6.35 -15.87 1.68
C LEU A 145 -4.91 -16.17 1.27
N ALA A 146 -3.94 -15.99 2.18
CA ALA A 146 -2.54 -16.32 1.91
C ALA A 146 -2.34 -17.82 1.63
N MET A 147 -3.05 -18.69 2.36
CA MET A 147 -3.06 -20.13 2.10
C MET A 147 -3.67 -20.46 0.73
N ALA A 148 -4.77 -19.80 0.36
CA ALA A 148 -5.38 -19.95 -0.97
C ALA A 148 -4.45 -19.47 -2.09
N GLU A 149 -3.75 -18.36 -1.92
CA GLU A 149 -2.76 -17.86 -2.89
C GLU A 149 -1.58 -18.81 -3.05
N LYS A 150 -1.10 -19.38 -1.94
CA LYS A 150 -0.02 -20.36 -1.95
C LYS A 150 -0.46 -21.66 -2.65
N ALA A 151 -1.63 -22.19 -2.29
CA ALA A 151 -2.19 -23.38 -2.91
C ALA A 151 -2.42 -23.17 -4.42
N PHE A 152 -2.89 -21.97 -4.82
CA PHE A 152 -3.01 -21.63 -6.23
C PHE A 152 -1.65 -21.62 -6.95
N LYS A 153 -0.62 -20.97 -6.38
CA LYS A 153 0.73 -20.95 -6.96
C LYS A 153 1.32 -22.36 -7.10
N GLU A 154 1.10 -23.22 -6.12
CA GLU A 154 1.53 -24.62 -6.17
C GLU A 154 0.76 -25.40 -7.26
N SER A 155 -0.55 -25.20 -7.36
CA SER A 155 -1.35 -25.81 -8.44
C SER A 155 -0.91 -25.34 -9.83
N LEU A 156 -0.58 -24.05 -9.98
CA LEU A 156 -0.09 -23.47 -11.23
C LEU A 156 1.30 -24.02 -11.60
N ALA A 157 2.20 -24.17 -10.62
CA ALA A 157 3.53 -24.74 -10.84
C ALA A 157 3.47 -26.21 -11.30
N SER A 158 2.39 -26.92 -10.99
CA SER A 158 2.16 -28.29 -11.46
C SER A 158 1.72 -28.38 -12.93
N ILE A 159 1.38 -27.24 -13.55
CA ILE A 159 0.96 -27.15 -14.95
C ILE A 159 2.18 -26.78 -15.79
N ALA A 160 2.50 -27.61 -16.77
CA ALA A 160 3.61 -27.39 -17.69
C ALA A 160 3.27 -26.32 -18.74
N LEU A 161 3.17 -25.06 -18.31
CA LEU A 161 2.96 -23.94 -19.23
C LEU A 161 4.20 -23.73 -20.11
N PRO A 162 4.02 -23.38 -21.41
CA PRO A 162 5.13 -23.03 -22.27
C PRO A 162 5.97 -21.88 -21.69
N GLU A 163 7.27 -21.90 -21.99
CA GLU A 163 8.21 -20.94 -21.41
C GLU A 163 7.81 -19.48 -21.74
N GLY A 164 7.75 -18.65 -20.69
CA GLY A 164 7.36 -17.25 -20.78
C GLY A 164 5.85 -16.97 -20.76
N ASP A 165 5.01 -18.00 -20.76
CA ASP A 165 3.56 -17.88 -20.59
C ASP A 165 3.19 -18.06 -19.11
N THR A 166 2.14 -17.36 -18.67
CA THR A 166 1.71 -17.43 -17.27
C THR A 166 0.20 -17.31 -17.18
N ILE A 167 -0.39 -18.06 -16.25
CA ILE A 167 -1.75 -17.79 -15.78
C ILE A 167 -1.63 -16.89 -14.55
N ILE A 168 -2.42 -15.84 -14.52
CA ILE A 168 -2.43 -14.84 -13.47
C ILE A 168 -3.80 -14.92 -12.81
N ALA A 169 -3.81 -15.25 -11.53
CA ALA A 169 -5.01 -15.07 -10.72
C ALA A 169 -5.25 -13.59 -10.48
N PRO A 170 -6.53 -13.18 -10.36
CA PRO A 170 -6.84 -11.82 -9.97
C PRO A 170 -6.33 -11.60 -8.55
N GLN A 171 -5.92 -10.36 -8.30
CA GLN A 171 -5.40 -9.97 -7.00
C GLN A 171 -6.46 -10.28 -5.92
N TYR A 172 -6.05 -10.99 -4.85
CA TYR A 172 -6.93 -11.42 -3.76
C TYR A 172 -8.14 -12.27 -4.15
N PHE A 173 -8.17 -12.82 -5.37
CA PHE A 173 -9.29 -13.61 -5.86
C PHE A 173 -10.63 -12.85 -5.86
N GLU A 174 -10.61 -11.51 -5.92
CA GLU A 174 -11.81 -10.65 -5.95
C GLU A 174 -12.65 -10.83 -7.22
N SER A 175 -12.06 -11.40 -8.26
CA SER A 175 -12.70 -11.69 -9.53
C SER A 175 -12.69 -13.21 -9.77
N PRO A 176 -13.73 -13.80 -10.37
CA PRO A 176 -13.74 -15.22 -10.71
C PRO A 176 -12.96 -15.54 -12.00
N TYR A 177 -12.25 -14.57 -12.59
CA TYR A 177 -11.57 -14.70 -13.87
C TYR A 177 -10.05 -14.79 -13.71
N TYR A 178 -9.44 -15.79 -14.34
CA TYR A 178 -7.99 -15.84 -14.56
C TYR A 178 -7.60 -15.11 -15.84
N GLU A 179 -6.42 -14.50 -15.87
CA GLU A 179 -5.80 -13.97 -17.08
C GLU A 179 -4.72 -14.93 -17.57
N LEU A 180 -4.82 -15.41 -18.81
CA LEU A 180 -3.73 -16.12 -19.48
C LEU A 180 -2.91 -15.10 -20.28
N ARG A 181 -1.63 -14.98 -19.94
CA ARG A 181 -0.69 -14.11 -20.63
C ARG A 181 0.28 -14.93 -21.45
N VAL A 182 0.12 -14.84 -22.77
CA VAL A 182 1.00 -15.47 -23.76
C VAL A 182 1.97 -14.43 -24.31
N ARG A 183 3.26 -14.75 -24.31
CA ARG A 183 4.30 -13.88 -24.91
C ARG A 183 4.87 -14.53 -26.15
N PHE A 184 4.80 -13.85 -27.29
CA PHE A 184 5.26 -14.35 -28.58
C PHE A 184 5.95 -13.22 -29.37
N LYS A 185 6.86 -13.58 -30.26
CA LYS A 185 7.60 -12.66 -31.13
C LYS A 185 7.02 -12.56 -32.53
N ASP A 186 6.38 -13.62 -33.01
CA ASP A 186 5.78 -13.71 -34.35
C ASP A 186 4.52 -14.59 -34.37
N GLN A 187 3.86 -14.63 -35.53
CA GLN A 187 2.61 -15.38 -35.73
C GLN A 187 2.80 -16.91 -35.62
N GLU A 188 3.95 -17.45 -36.05
CA GLU A 188 4.23 -18.87 -35.95
C GLU A 188 4.37 -19.30 -34.48
N GLU A 189 5.07 -18.49 -33.68
CA GLU A 189 5.24 -18.73 -32.25
C GLU A 189 3.89 -18.65 -31.51
N LEU A 190 3.02 -17.69 -31.86
CA LEU A 190 1.68 -17.60 -31.29
C LEU A 190 0.86 -18.87 -31.57
N ASN A 191 0.82 -19.33 -32.82
CA ASN A 191 0.05 -20.53 -33.18
C ASN A 191 0.58 -21.77 -32.46
N LYS A 192 1.92 -21.96 -32.42
CA LYS A 192 2.54 -23.08 -31.68
C LYS A 192 2.20 -23.04 -30.19
N LYS A 193 2.19 -21.85 -29.58
CA LYS A 193 1.83 -21.69 -28.17
C LYS A 193 0.35 -21.97 -27.92
N LEU A 194 -0.54 -21.49 -28.78
CA LEU A 194 -1.98 -21.78 -28.67
C LEU A 194 -2.28 -23.27 -28.82
N ASP A 195 -1.64 -23.96 -29.76
CA ASP A 195 -1.79 -25.41 -29.95
C ASP A 195 -1.28 -26.19 -28.74
N ALA A 196 -0.13 -25.77 -28.19
CA ALA A 196 0.41 -26.35 -26.96
C ALA A 196 -0.54 -26.13 -25.77
N ILE A 197 -1.10 -24.92 -25.62
CA ILE A 197 -2.05 -24.57 -24.56
C ILE A 197 -3.35 -25.38 -24.69
N ALA A 198 -3.88 -25.53 -25.91
CA ALA A 198 -5.07 -26.32 -26.18
C ALA A 198 -4.88 -27.82 -25.88
N SER A 199 -3.63 -28.29 -25.91
CA SER A 199 -3.26 -29.67 -25.63
C SER A 199 -2.81 -29.92 -24.18
N LEU A 200 -2.89 -28.91 -23.29
CA LEU A 200 -2.45 -29.02 -21.91
C LEU A 200 -3.36 -29.95 -21.10
N GLU A 201 -2.79 -31.06 -20.61
CA GLU A 201 -3.39 -31.86 -19.56
C GLU A 201 -3.15 -31.22 -18.19
N GLY A 202 -4.17 -31.19 -17.33
CA GLY A 202 -4.06 -30.70 -15.95
C GLY A 202 -4.64 -29.32 -15.67
N ILE A 203 -5.17 -28.59 -16.66
CA ILE A 203 -5.92 -27.33 -16.46
C ILE A 203 -7.09 -27.55 -15.46
N ASN A 204 -7.74 -28.71 -15.51
CA ASN A 204 -8.81 -29.10 -14.58
C ASN A 204 -8.36 -29.20 -13.10
N ARG A 205 -7.05 -29.14 -12.81
CA ARG A 205 -6.48 -29.14 -11.45
C ARG A 205 -6.21 -27.74 -10.91
N LEU A 206 -6.47 -26.68 -11.69
CA LEU A 206 -6.43 -25.31 -11.19
C LEU A 206 -7.45 -25.16 -10.08
N LEU A 207 -6.97 -24.75 -8.90
CA LEU A 207 -7.85 -24.47 -7.78
C LEU A 207 -8.66 -23.22 -8.06
N GLU A 208 -9.96 -23.28 -7.75
CA GLU A 208 -10.92 -22.16 -7.79
C GLU A 208 -11.15 -21.61 -6.37
N PRO A 209 -10.29 -20.73 -5.87
CA PRO A 209 -10.30 -20.29 -4.47
C PRO A 209 -11.56 -19.52 -4.05
N TRP A 210 -12.38 -19.05 -5.00
CA TRP A 210 -13.70 -18.44 -4.77
C TRP A 210 -14.84 -19.44 -4.54
N LYS A 211 -14.62 -20.75 -4.74
CA LYS A 211 -15.64 -21.79 -4.50
C LYS A 211 -15.48 -22.53 -3.17
N SER A 212 -14.62 -22.05 -2.27
CA SER A 212 -14.35 -22.65 -0.95
C SER A 212 -15.15 -21.98 0.17
#